data_AF-A0A6I4YZU7-F1
#
_entry.id   AF-A0A6I4YZU7-F1
#
_cell.length_a   1.000
_cell.length_b   1.000
_cell.length_c   1.000
_cell.angle_alpha   90.00
_cell.angle_beta   90.00
_cell.angle_gamma   90.00
#
_symmetry.space_group_name_H-M   'P 1'
#
loop_
_entity.id
_entity.type
_entity.pdbx_description
1 polymer ?
#
loop_
_entity_poly.entity_id
_entity_poly.type
_entity_poly.pdbx_seq_one_letter_code
_entity_poly.pdbx_strand_id
1 'polypeptide(L)'
;MIYSIPLDALPSQETSCTLSGQACRFWVRQLATGLYIDVWVNQNAIVSGCLCRNNVDILQNPASPLPGTLMVVDQQGAQDPDYTGLGDRYLLIYTERSS
;
A
#
# COMPACT_ATOMS: atom_id res chain seq x y z
N MET A 1 -8.41 10.60 8.22
CA MET A 1 -8.50 9.38 9.07
C MET A 1 -7.38 8.41 8.68
N ILE A 2 -7.00 7.48 9.56
CA ILE A 2 -5.93 6.51 9.29
C ILE A 2 -6.53 5.11 9.19
N TYR A 3 -6.19 4.39 8.12
CA TYR A 3 -6.65 3.03 7.87
C TYR A 3 -5.43 2.11 7.70
N SER A 4 -5.46 0.95 8.35
CA SER A 4 -4.49 -0.12 8.12
C SER A 4 -5.12 -1.17 7.22
N ILE A 5 -4.47 -1.47 6.10
CA ILE A 5 -4.90 -2.49 5.16
C ILE A 5 -4.21 -3.80 5.59
N PRO A 6 -4.96 -4.86 5.94
CA PRO A 6 -4.37 -6.09 6.41
C PRO A 6 -3.59 -6.78 5.29
N LEU A 7 -2.39 -7.23 5.63
CA LEU A 7 -1.52 -8.04 4.79
C LEU A 7 -1.02 -9.23 5.62
N ASP A 8 -0.79 -10.36 4.98
CA ASP A 8 -0.13 -11.52 5.58
C ASP A 8 1.36 -11.56 5.20
N ALA A 9 2.17 -12.35 5.91
CA ALA A 9 3.58 -12.56 5.57
C ALA A 9 3.75 -13.51 4.35
N LEU A 10 3.10 -13.18 3.24
CA LEU A 10 3.11 -13.94 1.98
C LEU A 10 3.89 -13.20 0.90
N PRO A 11 4.73 -13.89 0.11
CA PRO A 11 5.51 -13.26 -0.95
C PRO A 11 4.66 -12.76 -2.13
N SER A 12 3.39 -13.17 -2.24
CA SER A 12 2.44 -12.63 -3.21
C SER A 12 1.02 -12.77 -2.65
N GLN A 13 0.27 -11.68 -2.59
CA GLN A 13 -1.11 -11.67 -2.09
C GLN A 13 -1.93 -10.52 -2.67
N GLU A 14 -3.22 -10.75 -2.86
CA GLU A 14 -4.20 -9.71 -3.15
C GLU A 14 -5.09 -9.44 -1.94
N THR A 15 -5.38 -8.18 -1.68
CA THR A 15 -6.35 -7.74 -0.67
C THR A 15 -7.23 -6.63 -1.22
N SER A 16 -8.42 -6.47 -0.66
CA SER A 16 -9.38 -5.46 -1.09
C SER A 16 -10.09 -4.84 0.10
N CYS A 17 -10.33 -3.54 0.05
CA CYS A 17 -11.09 -2.82 1.06
C CYS A 17 -11.77 -1.58 0.44
N THR A 18 -12.60 -0.90 1.22
CA THR A 18 -13.20 0.38 0.82
C THR A 18 -12.46 1.51 1.52
N LEU A 19 -11.93 2.47 0.76
CA LEU A 19 -11.27 3.67 1.26
C LEU A 19 -11.98 4.90 0.70
N SER A 20 -12.36 5.85 1.55
CA SER A 20 -13.06 7.09 1.14
C SER A 20 -14.31 6.82 0.25
N GLY A 21 -15.02 5.72 0.52
CA GLY A 21 -16.18 5.29 -0.27
C GLY A 21 -15.87 4.65 -1.63
N GLN A 22 -14.60 4.41 -1.96
CA GLN A 22 -14.18 3.80 -3.21
C GLN A 22 -13.68 2.37 -3.00
N ALA A 23 -14.00 1.47 -3.94
CA ALA A 23 -13.54 0.09 -3.89
C ALA A 23 -12.07 0.01 -4.31
N CYS A 24 -11.20 -0.43 -3.40
CA CYS A 24 -9.77 -0.52 -3.64
C CYS A 24 -9.31 -1.98 -3.64
N ARG A 25 -8.41 -2.30 -4.57
CA ARG A 25 -7.70 -3.58 -4.61
C ARG A 25 -6.21 -3.32 -4.63
N PHE A 26 -5.46 -4.12 -3.89
CA PHE A 26 -4.01 -4.07 -3.78
C PHE A 26 -3.45 -5.44 -4.11
N TRP A 27 -2.47 -5.49 -5.00
CA TRP A 27 -1.67 -6.70 -5.22
C TRP A 27 -0.24 -6.42 -4.81
N VAL A 28 0.21 -7.10 -3.76
CA VAL A 28 1.57 -6.96 -3.21
C VAL A 28 2.37 -8.21 -3.55
N ARG A 29 3.59 -8.02 -4.06
CA ARG A 29 4.48 -9.13 -4.43
C ARG A 29 5.95 -8.83 -4.17
N GLN A 30 6.66 -9.80 -3.59
CA GLN A 30 8.10 -9.79 -3.45
C GLN A 30 8.75 -10.24 -4.76
N LEU A 31 9.65 -9.41 -5.27
CA LEU A 31 10.57 -9.75 -6.34
C LEU A 31 12.02 -9.76 -5.81
N ALA A 32 12.97 -10.20 -6.63
CA ALA A 32 14.39 -10.24 -6.27
C ALA A 32 14.95 -8.85 -5.89
N THR A 33 14.34 -7.78 -6.39
CA THR A 33 14.78 -6.39 -6.19
C THR A 33 14.00 -5.63 -5.12
N GLY A 34 12.99 -6.24 -4.50
CA GLY A 34 12.18 -5.59 -3.46
C GLY A 34 10.71 -5.97 -3.51
N LEU A 35 9.92 -5.33 -2.65
CA LEU A 35 8.48 -5.49 -2.57
C LEU A 35 7.79 -4.51 -3.53
N TYR A 36 6.85 -5.01 -4.33
CA TYR A 36 6.13 -4.23 -5.33
C TYR A 36 4.63 -4.26 -5.05
N ILE A 37 3.96 -3.17 -5.41
CA ILE A 37 2.51 -3.02 -5.28
C ILE A 37 1.85 -2.50 -6.57
N ASP A 38 0.69 -3.05 -6.86
CA ASP A 38 -0.27 -2.52 -7.82
C ASP A 38 -1.54 -2.12 -7.07
N VAL A 39 -2.17 -1.01 -7.51
CA VAL A 39 -3.35 -0.44 -6.87
C VAL A 39 -4.42 -0.19 -7.92
N TRP A 40 -5.62 -0.69 -7.66
CA TRP A 40 -6.82 -0.40 -8.43
C TRP A 40 -7.83 0.34 -7.57
N VAL A 41 -8.50 1.31 -8.16
CA VAL A 41 -9.63 2.01 -7.55
C VAL A 41 -10.80 1.99 -8.51
N ASN A 42 -11.93 1.43 -8.07
CA ASN A 42 -13.11 1.19 -8.89
C ASN A 42 -12.75 0.49 -10.22
N GLN A 43 -11.95 -0.58 -10.14
CA GLN A 43 -11.44 -1.39 -11.26
C GLN A 43 -10.41 -0.71 -12.18
N ASN A 44 -10.17 0.60 -12.03
CA ASN A 44 -9.14 1.30 -12.79
C ASN A 44 -7.78 1.16 -12.11
N ALA A 45 -6.77 0.72 -12.85
CA ALA A 45 -5.40 0.68 -12.37
C ALA A 45 -4.87 2.11 -12.23
N ILE A 46 -4.48 2.50 -11.01
CA ILE A 46 -3.91 3.83 -10.74
C ILE A 46 -2.41 3.78 -10.44
N VAL A 47 -1.92 2.62 -10.01
CA VAL A 47 -0.51 2.34 -9.78
C VAL A 47 -0.22 0.92 -10.26
N SER A 48 0.85 0.75 -11.04
CA SER A 48 1.30 -0.57 -11.49
C SER A 48 2.79 -0.76 -11.22
N GLY A 49 3.15 -1.82 -10.50
CA GLY A 49 4.55 -2.17 -10.24
C GLY A 49 5.35 -1.09 -9.50
N CYS A 50 4.75 -0.42 -8.52
CA CYS A 50 5.48 0.54 -7.69
C CYS A 50 6.35 -0.20 -6.68
N LEU A 51 7.63 0.17 -6.57
CA LEU A 51 8.54 -0.33 -5.53
C LEU A 51 8.14 0.28 -4.18
N CYS A 52 7.77 -0.56 -3.22
CA CYS A 52 7.48 -0.14 -1.86
C CYS A 52 8.77 0.25 -1.14
N ARG A 53 8.80 1.46 -0.59
CA ARG A 53 9.86 1.96 0.29
C ARG A 53 9.25 2.48 1.58
N ASN A 54 10.02 2.45 2.66
CA ASN A 54 9.53 2.91 3.95
C ASN A 54 9.11 4.38 3.91
N ASN A 55 7.88 4.67 4.35
CA ASN A 55 7.32 6.03 4.43
C ASN A 55 7.33 6.81 3.09
N VAL A 56 7.33 6.12 1.96
CA VAL A 56 7.21 6.77 0.64
C VAL A 56 5.78 6.63 0.15
N ASP A 57 5.19 7.76 -0.25
CA ASP A 57 3.85 7.78 -0.85
C ASP A 57 3.85 6.98 -2.15
N ILE A 58 2.95 6.01 -2.23
CA ILE A 58 2.70 5.18 -3.41
C ILE A 58 1.76 5.92 -4.38
N LEU A 59 0.90 6.81 -3.88
CA LEU A 59 -0.06 7.58 -4.66
C LEU A 59 0.51 8.94 -5.08
N GLN A 60 1.75 9.00 -5.54
CA GLN A 60 2.42 10.27 -5.93
C GLN A 60 1.73 11.02 -7.08
N ASN A 61 0.72 10.41 -7.71
CA ASN A 61 -0.06 11.03 -8.77
C ASN A 61 -1.12 11.98 -8.17
N PRO A 62 -1.06 13.29 -8.43
CA PRO A 62 -2.05 14.24 -7.93
C PRO A 62 -3.47 14.00 -8.50
N ALA A 63 -3.59 13.24 -9.58
CA ALA A 63 -4.88 12.81 -10.13
C ALA A 63 -5.42 11.51 -9.51
N SER A 64 -4.80 11.02 -8.42
CA SER A 64 -5.32 9.88 -7.67
C SER A 64 -6.75 10.15 -7.20
N PRO A 65 -7.70 9.22 -7.41
CA PRO A 65 -9.07 9.40 -6.97
C PRO A 65 -9.21 9.27 -5.44
N LEU A 66 -8.17 8.81 -4.74
CA LEU A 66 -8.15 8.70 -3.28
C LEU A 66 -7.60 9.99 -2.63
N PRO A 67 -8.36 10.68 -1.76
CA PRO A 67 -7.95 11.94 -1.13
C PRO A 67 -6.99 11.73 0.05
N GLY A 68 -5.83 11.13 -0.19
CA GLY A 68 -4.90 10.76 0.87
C GLY A 68 -3.53 10.32 0.39
N THR A 69 -2.78 9.70 1.28
CA THR A 69 -1.48 9.08 1.00
C THR A 69 -1.54 7.61 1.35
N LEU A 70 -0.87 6.77 0.55
CA LEU A 70 -0.75 5.33 0.80
C LEU A 70 0.72 5.00 0.94
N MET A 71 1.11 4.39 2.06
CA MET A 71 2.52 4.13 2.37
C MET A 71 2.67 2.77 3.04
N VAL A 72 3.84 2.15 2.87
CA VAL A 72 4.27 1.06 3.75
C VAL A 72 5.16 1.64 4.84
N VAL A 73 4.87 1.35 6.10
CA VAL A 73 5.56 1.92 7.26
C VAL A 73 6.23 0.81 8.06
N ASP A 74 7.54 0.94 8.32
CA ASP A 74 8.27 0.12 9.28
C ASP A 74 8.01 0.62 10.71
N GLN A 75 7.36 -0.22 11.53
CA GLN A 75 7.05 0.11 12.92
C GLN A 75 8.22 -0.10 13.90
N GLN A 76 9.28 -0.77 13.47
CA GLN A 76 10.40 -1.17 14.33
C GLN A 76 11.72 -0.50 13.93
N GLY A 77 11.71 0.32 12.88
CA GLY A 77 12.92 0.95 12.35
C GLY A 77 12.66 1.85 11.15
N ALA A 78 13.58 1.78 10.19
CA ALA A 78 13.52 2.58 8.97
C ALA A 78 13.93 1.79 7.72
N GLN A 79 13.75 0.46 7.73
CA GLN A 79 14.13 -0.38 6.59
C GLN A 79 13.03 -0.46 5.55
N ASP A 80 13.42 -0.60 4.28
CA ASP A 80 12.49 -0.89 3.20
C ASP A 80 11.81 -2.24 3.43
N PRO A 81 10.52 -2.37 3.09
CA PRO A 81 9.73 -3.53 3.45
C PRO A 81 10.12 -4.76 2.62
N ASP A 82 10.04 -5.91 3.28
CA ASP A 82 10.10 -7.23 2.67
C ASP A 82 8.90 -8.06 3.15
N TYR A 83 8.55 -9.10 2.39
CA TYR A 83 7.32 -9.86 2.66
C TYR A 83 7.28 -10.53 4.04
N THR A 84 8.43 -10.83 4.67
CA THR A 84 8.47 -11.60 5.91
C THR A 84 7.93 -10.82 7.11
N GLY A 85 7.93 -9.48 7.04
CA GLY A 85 7.42 -8.60 8.08
C GLY A 85 6.05 -7.98 7.78
N LEU A 86 5.39 -8.33 6.67
CA LEU A 86 4.10 -7.73 6.32
C LEU A 86 3.00 -8.13 7.32
N GLY A 87 2.19 -7.15 7.70
CA GLY A 87 1.07 -7.35 8.64
C GLY A 87 1.45 -7.20 10.12
N ASP A 88 2.75 -7.15 10.42
CA ASP A 88 3.28 -6.93 11.77
C ASP A 88 4.26 -5.75 11.79
N ARG A 89 5.51 -5.96 11.34
CA ARG A 89 6.52 -4.89 11.27
C ARG A 89 6.23 -3.87 10.18
N TYR A 90 5.88 -4.33 8.98
CA TYR A 90 5.60 -3.47 7.83
C TYR A 90 4.10 -3.40 7.59
N LEU A 91 3.52 -2.21 7.83
CA LEU A 91 2.09 -1.99 7.67
C LEU A 91 1.78 -1.15 6.43
N LEU A 92 0.81 -1.59 5.63
CA LEU A 92 0.24 -0.77 4.56
C LEU A 92 -0.81 0.17 5.16
N ILE A 93 -0.50 1.46 5.16
CA ILE A 93 -1.31 2.51 5.81
C ILE A 93 -1.83 3.48 4.75
N TYR A 94 -3.12 3.75 4.82
CA TYR A 94 -3.75 4.85 4.09
C TYR A 94 -4.11 5.98 5.06
N THR A 95 -3.62 7.19 4.78
CA THR A 95 -3.96 8.41 5.54
C THR A 95 -4.81 9.32 4.68
N GLU A 96 -6.09 9.38 4.99
CA GLU A 96 -7.05 10.27 4.35
C GLU A 96 -6.90 11.69 4.88
N ARG A 97 -6.74 12.66 3.96
CA ARG A 97 -6.74 14.09 4.28
C ARG A 97 -8.19 14.52 4.52
N SER A 98 -8.53 14.84 5.76
CA SER A 98 -9.80 15.51 6.06
C SER A 98 -9.77 16.92 5.47
N SER A 99 -10.75 17.24 4.63
CA SER A 99 -11.05 18.62 4.22
C SER A 99 -11.77 19.37 5.34
#